data_AF-A0A1T4PYW2-F1
#
_entry.id   AF-A0A1T4PYW2-F1
#
_cell.length_a   1.000
_cell.length_b   1.000
_cell.length_c   1.000
_cell.angle_alpha   90.00
_cell.angle_beta   90.00
_cell.angle_gamma   90.00
#
_symmetry.space_group_name_H-M   'P 1'
#
loop_
_entity.id
_entity.type
_entity.pdbx_description
1 polymer ?
#
loop_
_entity_poly.entity_id
_entity_poly.type
_entity_poly.pdbx_seq_one_letter_code
_entity_poly.pdbx_strand_id
1 'polypeptide(L)'
;MATFGDFVREKRLAKGINLRALAKAIDIVPAYMSDIEKNHRYPPVKEKIFKIAEILQLNEEEKNTMFDLAGEAKEGTIAPDISDYVKSQSAARVALRMAKNLNFEEKEWIKVIQMMEKENKR
;
A
#
# COMPACT_ATOMS: atom_id res chain seq x y z
N MET A 1 11.12 -9.62 6.12
CA MET A 1 10.01 -8.75 5.69
C MET A 1 9.35 -9.39 4.49
N ALA A 2 8.02 -9.50 4.51
CA ALA A 2 7.27 -9.94 3.34
C ALA A 2 7.30 -8.81 2.30
N THR A 3 7.41 -9.15 1.03
CA THR A 3 7.27 -8.18 -0.07
C THR A 3 5.81 -8.07 -0.51
N PHE A 4 5.50 -7.09 -1.37
CA PHE A 4 4.19 -7.01 -2.03
C PHE A 4 3.80 -8.32 -2.74
N GLY A 5 4.72 -8.94 -3.47
CA GLY A 5 4.47 -10.19 -4.18
C GLY A 5 4.17 -11.35 -3.24
N ASP A 6 4.93 -11.48 -2.16
CA ASP A 6 4.71 -12.51 -1.13
C ASP A 6 3.33 -12.38 -0.50
N PHE A 7 2.96 -11.15 -0.10
CA PHE A 7 1.66 -10.85 0.51
C PHE A 7 0.50 -11.19 -0.42
N VAL A 8 0.55 -10.73 -1.68
CA VAL A 8 -0.51 -11.01 -2.66
C VAL A 8 -0.65 -12.50 -2.91
N ARG A 9 0.46 -13.23 -3.01
CA ARG A 9 0.44 -14.69 -3.19
C ARG A 9 -0.21 -15.39 -2.00
N GLU A 10 0.15 -15.02 -0.78
CA GLU A 10 -0.41 -15.60 0.44
C GLU A 10 -1.92 -15.40 0.50
N LYS A 11 -2.39 -14.15 0.37
CA LYS A 11 -3.82 -13.82 0.42
C LYS A 11 -4.61 -14.48 -0.71
N ARG A 12 -4.03 -14.54 -1.92
CA ARG A 12 -4.62 -15.22 -3.07
C ARG A 12 -4.84 -16.72 -2.78
N LEU A 13 -3.83 -17.40 -2.23
CA LEU A 13 -3.92 -18.82 -1.89
C LEU A 13 -4.92 -19.07 -0.76
N ALA A 14 -4.95 -18.22 0.27
CA ALA A 14 -5.91 -18.31 1.36
C ALA A 14 -7.37 -18.18 0.89
N LYS A 15 -7.61 -17.40 -0.17
CA LYS A 15 -8.93 -17.26 -0.81
C LYS A 15 -9.25 -18.35 -1.85
N GLY A 16 -8.36 -19.31 -2.08
CA GLY A 16 -8.53 -20.35 -3.09
C GLY A 16 -8.53 -19.83 -4.54
N ILE A 17 -8.06 -18.59 -4.75
CA ILE A 17 -8.00 -17.98 -6.08
C ILE A 17 -6.75 -18.51 -6.78
N ASN A 18 -6.89 -19.05 -7.99
CA ASN A 18 -5.72 -19.46 -8.77
C ASN A 18 -5.07 -18.24 -9.44
N LEU A 19 -3.78 -18.36 -9.77
CA LEU A 19 -2.99 -17.26 -10.34
C LEU A 19 -3.58 -16.71 -11.65
N ARG A 20 -4.10 -17.57 -12.53
CA ARG A 20 -4.71 -17.15 -13.80
C ARG A 20 -6.02 -16.38 -13.58
N ALA A 21 -6.80 -16.76 -12.57
CA ALA A 21 -8.04 -16.08 -12.21
C ALA A 21 -7.78 -14.67 -11.70
N LEU A 22 -6.80 -14.48 -10.80
CA LEU A 22 -6.41 -13.15 -10.35
C LEU A 22 -5.88 -12.30 -11.51
N ALA A 23 -4.97 -12.83 -12.32
CA ALA A 23 -4.41 -12.14 -13.48
C ALA A 23 -5.51 -11.65 -14.43
N LYS A 24 -6.47 -12.52 -14.76
CA LYS A 24 -7.63 -12.18 -15.59
C LYS A 24 -8.48 -11.07 -14.95
N ALA A 25 -8.73 -11.15 -13.64
CA ALA A 25 -9.60 -10.21 -12.95
C ALA A 25 -9.02 -8.78 -12.87
N ILE A 26 -7.68 -8.65 -12.86
CA ILE A 26 -7.00 -7.35 -12.93
C ILE A 26 -6.51 -6.97 -14.32
N ASP A 27 -6.93 -7.73 -15.34
CA ASP A 27 -6.62 -7.52 -16.76
C ASP A 27 -5.10 -7.48 -17.05
N ILE A 28 -4.39 -8.53 -16.63
CA ILE A 28 -2.98 -8.76 -16.96
C ILE A 28 -2.74 -10.19 -17.44
N VAL A 29 -1.62 -10.39 -18.12
CA VAL A 29 -1.18 -11.73 -18.51
C VAL A 29 -0.72 -12.54 -17.28
N PRO A 30 -1.00 -13.86 -17.20
CA PRO A 30 -0.59 -14.69 -16.07
C PRO A 30 0.92 -14.68 -15.79
N ALA A 31 1.76 -14.58 -16.82
CA ALA A 31 3.20 -14.48 -16.65
C ALA A 31 3.59 -13.25 -15.81
N TYR A 32 2.96 -12.10 -16.07
CA TYR A 32 3.22 -10.87 -15.32
C TYR A 32 2.77 -10.99 -13.85
N MET A 33 1.61 -11.61 -13.59
CA MET A 33 1.18 -11.92 -12.22
C MET A 33 2.18 -12.83 -11.49
N SER A 34 2.69 -13.85 -12.18
CA SER A 34 3.72 -14.74 -11.61
C SER A 34 5.01 -14.01 -11.30
N ASP A 35 5.43 -13.07 -12.14
CA ASP A 35 6.65 -12.30 -11.90
C ASP A 35 6.50 -11.35 -10.71
N ILE A 36 5.30 -10.76 -10.53
CA ILE A 36 4.96 -9.96 -9.35
C ILE A 36 5.04 -10.82 -8.09
N GLU A 37 4.37 -11.98 -8.05
CA GLU A 37 4.39 -12.88 -6.88
C GLU A 37 5.77 -13.49 -6.58
N LYS A 38 6.69 -13.46 -7.53
CA LYS A 38 8.10 -13.88 -7.37
C LYS A 38 9.04 -12.71 -7.10
N ASN A 39 8.51 -11.48 -6.97
CA ASN A 39 9.28 -10.26 -6.75
C ASN A 39 10.28 -9.95 -7.88
N HIS A 40 10.06 -10.48 -9.08
CA HIS A 40 10.82 -10.15 -10.29
C HIS A 40 10.34 -8.84 -10.94
N ARG A 41 9.17 -8.34 -10.52
CA ARG A 41 8.57 -7.11 -11.01
C ARG A 41 8.06 -6.28 -9.83
N TYR A 42 8.12 -4.96 -9.99
CA TYR A 42 7.45 -4.03 -9.09
C TYR A 42 5.92 -4.26 -9.09
N PRO A 43 5.24 -3.82 -8.02
CA PRO A 43 3.78 -3.75 -7.99
C PRO A 43 3.21 -3.11 -9.27
N PRO A 44 2.02 -3.55 -9.71
CA PRO A 44 1.38 -2.97 -10.88
C PRO A 44 0.95 -1.53 -10.63
N VAL A 45 0.39 -0.86 -11.63
CA VAL A 45 -0.15 0.50 -11.47
C VAL A 45 -1.23 0.57 -10.37
N LYS A 46 -1.38 1.75 -9.74
CA LYS A 46 -2.30 2.02 -8.63
C LYS A 46 -3.67 1.37 -8.82
N GLU A 47 -4.32 1.59 -9.96
CA GLU A 47 -5.66 1.04 -10.26
C GLU A 47 -5.73 -0.49 -10.11
N LYS A 48 -4.68 -1.21 -10.54
CA LYS A 48 -4.63 -2.67 -10.42
C LYS A 48 -4.36 -3.09 -8.98
N ILE A 49 -3.56 -2.35 -8.22
CA ILE A 49 -3.33 -2.62 -6.79
C ILE A 49 -4.66 -2.52 -6.01
N PHE A 50 -5.46 -1.49 -6.29
CA PHE A 50 -6.79 -1.34 -5.68
C PHE A 50 -7.71 -2.52 -6.02
N LYS A 51 -7.77 -2.91 -7.30
CA LYS A 51 -8.53 -4.09 -7.73
C LYS A 51 -8.07 -5.38 -7.06
N ILE A 52 -6.76 -5.58 -6.85
CA ILE A 52 -6.24 -6.73 -6.09
C ILE A 52 -6.85 -6.74 -4.68
N ALA A 53 -6.84 -5.59 -4.00
CA ALA A 53 -7.41 -5.46 -2.65
C ALA A 53 -8.89 -5.86 -2.59
N GLU A 54 -9.67 -5.44 -3.59
CA GLU A 54 -11.10 -5.74 -3.73
C GLU A 54 -11.34 -7.23 -4.00
N ILE A 55 -10.64 -7.81 -4.98
CA ILE A 55 -10.78 -9.21 -5.39
C ILE A 55 -10.39 -10.15 -4.24
N LEU A 56 -9.32 -9.81 -3.52
CA LEU A 56 -8.86 -10.55 -2.36
C LEU A 56 -9.71 -10.27 -1.12
N GLN A 57 -10.69 -9.37 -1.20
CA GLN A 57 -11.59 -8.99 -0.10
C GLN A 57 -10.83 -8.68 1.18
N LEU A 58 -9.77 -7.88 1.04
CA LEU A 58 -8.91 -7.50 2.17
C LEU A 58 -9.70 -6.62 3.14
N ASN A 59 -9.50 -6.84 4.43
CA ASN A 59 -9.95 -5.92 5.46
C ASN A 59 -9.08 -4.63 5.46
N GLU A 60 -9.40 -3.67 6.30
CA GLU A 60 -8.71 -2.38 6.34
C GLU A 60 -7.22 -2.50 6.70
N GLU A 61 -6.88 -3.29 7.72
CA GLU A 61 -5.49 -3.51 8.13
C GLU A 61 -4.67 -4.20 7.03
N GLU A 62 -5.26 -5.18 6.36
CA GLU A 62 -4.66 -5.90 5.25
C GLU A 62 -4.47 -4.99 4.03
N LYS A 63 -5.41 -4.07 3.76
CA LYS A 63 -5.28 -3.05 2.71
C LYS A 63 -4.11 -2.12 2.98
N ASN A 64 -4.05 -1.56 4.19
CA ASN A 64 -2.97 -0.66 4.59
C ASN A 64 -1.62 -1.35 4.45
N THR A 65 -1.50 -2.57 4.99
CA THR A 65 -0.29 -3.40 4.82
C THR A 65 0.08 -3.59 3.36
N MET A 66 -0.88 -3.94 2.49
CA MET A 66 -0.61 -4.14 1.07
C MET A 66 -0.17 -2.86 0.36
N PHE A 67 -0.77 -1.72 0.71
CA PHE A 67 -0.45 -0.42 0.12
C PHE A 67 0.93 0.07 0.57
N ASP A 68 1.29 -0.12 1.85
CA ASP A 68 2.62 0.18 2.38
C ASP A 68 3.68 -0.66 1.65
N LEU A 69 3.46 -1.97 1.54
CA LEU A 69 4.35 -2.86 0.78
C LEU A 69 4.50 -2.45 -0.69
N ALA A 70 3.44 -1.92 -1.29
CA ALA A 70 3.50 -1.40 -2.66
C ALA A 70 4.30 -0.09 -2.76
N GLY A 71 4.19 0.78 -1.76
CA GLY A 71 4.94 2.03 -1.65
C GLY A 71 6.43 1.82 -1.34
N GLU A 72 6.75 0.79 -0.56
CA GLU A 72 8.12 0.41 -0.20
C GLU A 72 8.85 -0.34 -1.32
N ALA A 73 8.11 -0.93 -2.27
CA ALA A 73 8.70 -1.70 -3.34
C ALA A 73 9.68 -0.90 -4.22
N LYS A 74 9.55 0.43 -4.27
CA LYS A 74 10.47 1.32 -4.98
C LYS A 74 10.89 2.49 -4.08
N GLU A 75 12.18 2.82 -4.10
CA GLU A 75 12.68 3.97 -3.35
C GLU A 75 12.01 5.28 -3.81
N GLY A 76 11.61 6.09 -2.83
CA GLY A 76 10.98 7.39 -3.07
C GLY A 76 9.52 7.33 -3.50
N THR A 77 8.87 6.16 -3.47
CA THR A 77 7.42 6.05 -3.61
C THR A 77 6.70 6.07 -2.27
N ILE A 78 5.44 6.48 -2.30
CA ILE A 78 4.53 6.51 -1.15
C ILE A 78 3.41 5.52 -1.44
N ALA A 79 2.81 4.96 -0.40
CA ALA A 79 1.65 4.09 -0.50
C ALA A 79 0.58 4.67 -1.47
N PRO A 80 0.07 3.84 -2.41
CA PRO A 80 -0.71 4.32 -3.54
C PRO A 80 -2.02 5.00 -3.14
N ASP A 81 -2.61 4.61 -2.02
CA ASP A 81 -3.85 5.14 -1.48
C ASP A 81 -3.72 6.57 -0.94
N ILE A 82 -2.66 6.87 -0.19
CA ILE A 82 -2.43 8.21 0.36
C ILE A 82 -1.67 9.13 -0.59
N SER A 83 -1.08 8.60 -1.67
CA SER A 83 -0.22 9.37 -2.58
C SER A 83 -0.90 10.61 -3.18
N ASP A 84 -2.18 10.53 -3.55
CA ASP A 84 -2.92 11.66 -4.13
C ASP A 84 -3.33 12.69 -3.09
N TYR A 85 -3.63 12.24 -1.86
CA TYR A 85 -3.89 13.13 -0.74
C TYR A 85 -2.65 13.96 -0.40
N VAL A 86 -1.48 13.33 -0.29
CA VAL A 86 -0.21 14.02 -0.04
C VAL A 86 0.12 15.00 -1.18
N LYS A 87 -0.14 14.63 -2.44
CA LYS A 87 0.08 15.53 -3.60
C LYS A 87 -0.85 16.75 -3.59
N SER A 88 -2.12 16.56 -3.26
CA SER A 88 -3.13 17.63 -3.29
C SER A 88 -3.02 18.57 -2.09
N GLN A 89 -2.69 18.06 -0.91
CA GLN A 89 -2.65 18.86 0.31
C GLN A 89 -1.27 19.52 0.51
N SER A 90 -1.18 20.84 0.25
CA SER A 90 0.05 21.60 0.42
C SER A 90 0.55 21.59 1.87
N ALA A 91 -0.36 21.70 2.84
CA ALA A 91 -0.05 21.68 4.26
C ALA A 91 0.59 20.36 4.71
N ALA A 92 0.11 19.22 4.17
CA ALA A 92 0.67 17.90 4.47
C ALA A 92 2.13 17.81 4.03
N ARG A 93 2.44 18.31 2.82
CA ARG A 93 3.82 18.33 2.31
C ARG A 93 4.73 19.24 3.14
N VAL A 94 4.22 20.38 3.61
CA VAL A 94 4.97 21.27 4.51
C VAL A 94 5.24 20.58 5.84
N ALA A 95 4.23 19.96 6.45
CA ALA A 95 4.36 19.24 7.71
C ALA A 95 5.37 18.08 7.60
N LEU A 96 5.30 17.26 6.54
CA LEU A 96 6.24 16.17 6.29
C LEU A 96 7.69 16.67 6.13
N ARG A 97 7.90 17.78 5.42
CA ARG A 97 9.24 18.41 5.30
C ARG A 97 9.75 18.93 6.65
N MET A 98 8.87 19.55 7.44
CA MET A 98 9.23 20.04 8.77
C MET A 98 9.60 18.90 9.71
N ALA A 99 8.79 17.84 9.75
CA ALA A 99 9.05 16.64 10.53
C ALA A 99 10.40 16.01 10.14
N LYS A 100 10.70 15.92 8.84
CA LYS A 100 12.00 15.46 8.34
C LYS A 100 13.15 16.35 8.86
N ASN A 101 13.03 17.68 8.74
CA ASN A 101 14.09 18.60 9.16
C ASN A 101 14.32 18.60 10.69
N LEU A 102 13.29 18.28 11.46
CA LEU A 102 13.35 18.16 12.92
C LEU A 102 13.74 16.74 13.38
N ASN A 103 14.01 15.81 12.45
CA ASN A 103 14.27 14.40 12.73
C ASN A 103 13.20 13.77 13.65
N PHE A 104 11.92 13.96 13.31
CA PHE A 104 10.82 13.31 14.03
C PHE A 104 11.04 11.79 14.07
N GLU A 105 11.04 11.24 15.28
CA GLU A 105 11.05 9.81 15.51
C GLU A 105 9.60 9.30 15.68
N GLU A 106 9.45 7.99 15.81
CA GLU A 106 8.15 7.33 15.99
C GLU A 106 7.34 7.95 17.15
N LYS A 107 7.99 8.30 18.26
CA LYS A 107 7.34 8.91 19.43
C LYS A 107 6.71 10.28 19.15
N GLU A 108 7.28 11.08 18.24
CA GLU A 108 6.68 12.35 17.81
C GLU A 108 5.47 12.11 16.91
N TRP A 109 5.56 11.14 15.99
CA TRP A 109 4.44 10.77 15.12
C TRP A 109 3.27 10.19 15.90
N ILE A 110 3.52 9.38 16.94
CA ILE A 110 2.48 8.90 17.85
C ILE A 110 1.71 10.06 18.48
N LYS A 111 2.38 11.16 18.86
CA LYS A 111 1.68 12.35 19.39
C LYS A 111 0.79 13.02 18.33
N VAL A 112 1.24 13.06 17.07
CA VAL A 112 0.45 13.58 15.95
C VAL A 112 -0.80 12.71 15.71
N ILE A 113 -0.65 11.38 15.72
CA ILE A 113 -1.76 10.44 15.59
C ILE A 113 -2.77 10.65 16.73
N GLN A 114 -2.30 10.70 17.98
CA GLN A 114 -3.15 10.96 19.16
C GLN A 114 -3.87 12.31 19.08
N MET A 115 -3.26 13.33 18.48
CA MET A 115 -3.92 14.62 18.23
C MET A 115 -5.07 14.46 17.23
N MET A 116 -4.87 13.72 16.13
CA MET A 116 -5.91 13.46 15.13
C MET A 116 -7.06 12.62 15.69
N GLU A 117 -6.77 11.58 16.48
CA GLU A 117 -7.78 10.74 17.13
C GLU A 117 -8.70 11.52 18.07
N LYS A 118 -8.18 12.55 18.75
CA LYS A 118 -8.97 13.42 19.62
C LYS A 118 -9.95 14.30 18.86
N GLU A 119 -9.57 14.78 17.67
CA GLU A 119 -10.48 15.56 16.82
C GLU A 119 -11.56 14.67 16.18
N ASN A 120 -11.26 13.41 15.86
CA ASN A 120 -12.25 12.46 15.31
C ASN A 120 -13.32 12.02 16.34
N LYS A 121 -13.11 12.29 17.63
CA LYS A 121 -14.06 11.98 18.73
C LYS A 121 -14.93 13.17 19.12
N ARG A 122 -14.81 14.31 18.45
CA ARG A 122 -15.65 15.50 18.62
C ARG A 122 -16.74 15.54 17.55
#